data_AF-Q0AF37-F1
#
_entry.id   AF-Q0AF37-F1
#
_cell.length_a   1.000
_cell.length_b   1.000
_cell.length_c   1.000
_cell.angle_alpha   90.00
_cell.angle_beta   90.00
_cell.angle_gamma   90.00
#
_symmetry.space_group_name_H-M   'P 1'
#
loop_
_entity.id
_entity.type
_entity.pdbx_description
1 polymer ?
#
loop_
_entity_poly.entity_id
_entity_poly.type
_entity_poly.pdbx_seq_one_letter_code
_entity_poly.pdbx_strand_id
1 'polypeptide(L)'
;MDCLLWLEQLKTDEDLKLYFEACTEEDPGDGSLIRAALGDITRARRMTWLARETGLTREGLYKALSPDGNPEFSTVIKVIKALNLKFHIEPVHVN
;
A
#
# COMPACT_ATOMS: atom_id res chain seq x y z
N MET A 1 -10.19 2.05 15.48
CA MET A 1 -10.93 1.58 14.30
C MET A 1 -10.21 0.34 13.82
N ASP A 2 -10.85 -0.84 13.86
CA ASP A 2 -10.15 -2.11 13.58
C ASP A 2 -9.83 -2.22 12.08
N CYS A 3 -8.55 -2.16 11.72
CA CYS A 3 -8.09 -2.28 10.32
C CYS A 3 -8.53 -3.62 9.68
N LEU A 4 -8.86 -4.63 10.50
CA LEU A 4 -9.20 -5.97 10.02
C LEU A 4 -10.57 -6.07 9.33
N LEU A 5 -11.52 -5.17 9.61
CA LEU A 5 -12.85 -5.23 8.99
C LEU A 5 -12.89 -4.67 7.55
N TRP A 6 -11.91 -3.85 7.18
CA TRP A 6 -11.84 -3.22 5.85
C TRP A 6 -11.27 -4.17 4.79
N LEU A 7 -10.43 -5.13 5.19
CA LEU A 7 -9.77 -6.07 4.28
C LEU A 7 -10.76 -6.94 3.48
N GLU A 8 -11.91 -7.28 4.08
CA GLU A 8 -12.95 -8.07 3.40
C GLU A 8 -13.72 -7.28 2.33
N GLN A 9 -13.60 -5.94 2.33
CA GLN A 9 -14.28 -5.03 1.41
C GLN A 9 -13.41 -4.62 0.21
N LEU A 10 -12.10 -4.90 0.22
CA LEU A 10 -11.16 -4.53 -0.85
C LEU A 10 -11.27 -5.47 -2.07
N LYS A 11 -12.42 -5.44 -2.75
CA LYS A 11 -12.75 -6.38 -3.84
C LYS A 11 -12.47 -5.84 -5.22
N THR A 12 -12.53 -4.52 -5.38
CA THR A 12 -12.35 -3.84 -6.66
C THR A 12 -11.10 -2.96 -6.65
N ASP A 13 -10.64 -2.56 -7.83
CA ASP A 13 -9.53 -1.59 -7.96
C ASP A 13 -9.92 -0.23 -7.35
N GLU A 14 -11.21 0.13 -7.39
CA GLU A 14 -11.71 1.38 -6.77
C GLU A 14 -11.69 1.31 -5.24
N ASP A 15 -12.05 0.16 -4.64
CA ASP A 15 -11.98 -0.01 -3.18
C ASP A 15 -10.54 0.16 -2.68
N LEU A 16 -9.57 -0.39 -3.42
CA LEU A 16 -8.15 -0.25 -3.13
C LEU A 16 -7.68 1.20 -3.24
N LYS A 17 -8.12 1.91 -4.29
CA LYS A 17 -7.83 3.32 -4.50
C LYS A 17 -8.35 4.16 -3.33
N LEU A 18 -9.64 4.06 -3.01
CA LEU A 18 -10.27 4.85 -1.95
C LEU A 18 -9.64 4.57 -0.59
N TYR A 19 -9.36 3.31 -0.28
CA TYR A 19 -8.68 2.94 0.95
C TYR A 19 -7.25 3.51 1.02
N PHE A 20 -6.49 3.41 -0.06
CA PHE A 20 -5.12 3.94 -0.10
C PHE A 20 -5.10 5.47 -0.01
N GLU A 21 -6.04 6.16 -0.68
CA GLU A 21 -6.22 7.62 -0.62
C GLU A 21 -6.52 8.07 0.81
N ALA A 22 -7.47 7.44 1.49
CA ALA A 22 -7.78 7.74 2.89
C ALA A 22 -6.55 7.58 3.81
N CYS A 23 -5.77 6.50 3.62
CA CYS A 23 -4.55 6.29 4.39
C CYS A 23 -3.47 7.34 4.09
N THR A 24 -3.36 7.84 2.86
CA THR A 24 -2.41 8.91 2.51
C THR A 24 -2.83 10.26 3.06
N GLU A 25 -4.13 10.56 3.11
CA GLU A 25 -4.66 11.82 3.65
C GLU A 25 -4.53 11.89 5.19
N GLU A 26 -4.76 10.77 5.87
CA GLU A 26 -4.68 10.69 7.34
C GLU A 26 -3.26 10.41 7.86
N ASP A 27 -2.28 10.14 6.98
CA ASP A 27 -0.91 9.83 7.40
C ASP A 27 -0.31 11.03 8.17
N PRO A 28 0.29 10.80 9.36
CA PRO A 28 0.86 11.89 10.16
C PRO A 28 2.14 12.49 9.56
N GLY A 29 2.57 12.04 8.39
CA GLY A 29 3.77 12.50 7.67
C GLY A 29 5.00 11.63 7.87
N ASP A 30 4.89 10.53 8.63
CA ASP A 30 5.96 9.55 8.86
C ASP A 30 5.82 8.29 7.98
N GLY A 31 4.80 8.25 7.12
CA GLY A 31 4.50 7.17 6.20
C GLY A 31 3.97 5.89 6.86
N SER A 32 3.61 5.92 8.15
CA SER A 32 3.13 4.75 8.88
C SER A 32 1.83 4.19 8.32
N LEU A 33 0.86 5.05 7.99
CA LEU A 33 -0.42 4.62 7.43
C LEU A 33 -0.26 4.16 5.98
N ILE A 34 0.62 4.82 5.22
CA ILE A 34 0.95 4.38 3.85
C ILE A 34 1.54 2.96 3.87
N ARG A 35 2.48 2.67 4.79
CA ARG A 35 3.08 1.33 4.94
C ARG A 35 2.03 0.30 5.35
N ALA A 36 1.17 0.65 6.31
CA ALA A 36 0.08 -0.23 6.75
C ALA A 36 -0.86 -0.58 5.59
N ALA A 37 -1.29 0.43 4.82
CA ALA A 37 -2.17 0.25 3.68
C ALA A 37 -1.58 -0.68 2.61
N LEU A 38 -0.29 -0.52 2.28
CA LEU A 38 0.39 -1.45 1.37
C LEU A 38 0.42 -2.88 1.93
N GLY A 39 0.70 -3.05 3.22
CA GLY A 39 0.65 -4.36 3.87
C GLY A 39 -0.73 -5.02 3.76
N ASP A 40 -1.78 -4.23 3.94
CA ASP A 40 -3.18 -4.69 3.91
C ASP A 40 -3.63 -5.09 2.50
N ILE A 41 -3.37 -4.24 1.52
CA ILE A 41 -3.69 -4.52 0.10
C ILE A 41 -2.92 -5.75 -0.41
N THR A 42 -1.65 -5.91 0.00
CA THR A 42 -0.83 -7.03 -0.44
C THR A 42 -1.23 -8.37 0.18
N ARG A 43 -1.76 -8.36 1.41
CA ARG A 43 -2.42 -9.53 2.02
C ARG A 43 -3.67 -9.93 1.22
N ALA A 44 -4.46 -8.97 0.77
CA ALA A 44 -5.67 -9.23 -0.03
C ALA A 44 -5.36 -9.83 -1.42
N ARG A 45 -4.26 -9.44 -2.08
CA ARG A 45 -3.92 -9.85 -3.47
C ARG A 45 -2.98 -11.06 -3.62
N ARG A 46 -2.61 -11.74 -2.54
CA ARG A 46 -1.65 -12.87 -2.46
C ARG A 46 -0.18 -12.49 -2.77
N MET A 47 0.69 -12.73 -1.80
CA MET A 47 2.12 -12.36 -1.84
C MET A 47 2.91 -12.99 -3.00
N THR A 48 2.56 -14.20 -3.44
CA THR A 48 3.25 -14.89 -4.54
C THR A 48 3.12 -14.14 -5.86
N TRP A 49 1.94 -13.58 -6.14
CA TRP A 49 1.73 -12.80 -7.35
C TRP A 49 2.50 -11.48 -7.28
N LEU A 50 2.47 -10.80 -6.13
CA LEU A 50 3.19 -9.55 -5.94
C LEU A 50 4.71 -9.72 -6.11
N ALA A 51 5.30 -10.78 -5.57
CA ALA A 51 6.72 -11.08 -5.74
C ALA A 51 7.10 -11.20 -7.22
N ARG A 52 6.25 -11.86 -8.02
CA ARG A 52 6.45 -12.01 -9.46
C ARG A 52 6.36 -10.67 -10.19
N GLU A 53 5.33 -9.86 -9.93
CA GLU A 53 5.12 -8.59 -10.62
C GLU A 53 6.14 -7.51 -10.23
N THR A 54 6.60 -7.52 -8.97
CA THR A 54 7.60 -6.55 -8.48
C THR A 54 9.04 -6.96 -8.74
N GLY A 55 9.30 -8.24 -9.05
CA GLY A 55 10.64 -8.82 -9.13
C GLY A 55 11.36 -8.90 -7.79
N LEU A 56 10.63 -8.81 -6.68
CA LEU A 56 11.15 -8.88 -5.31
C LEU A 56 10.94 -10.28 -4.71
N THR A 57 11.77 -10.66 -3.75
CA THR A 57 11.57 -11.92 -3.02
C THR A 57 10.38 -11.80 -2.07
N ARG A 58 9.71 -12.94 -1.79
CA ARG A 58 8.62 -12.97 -0.80
C ARG A 58 9.11 -12.59 0.59
N GLU A 59 10.28 -13.07 1.01
CA GLU A 59 10.87 -12.68 2.30
C GLU A 59 11.15 -11.17 2.35
N GLY A 60 11.66 -10.60 1.26
CA GLY A 60 11.93 -9.16 1.15
C GLY A 60 10.64 -8.34 1.27
N LEU A 61 9.58 -8.75 0.56
CA LEU A 61 8.27 -8.10 0.65
C LEU A 61 7.65 -8.22 2.05
N TYR A 62 7.70 -9.41 2.68
CA TYR A 62 7.19 -9.58 4.05
C TYR A 62 7.92 -8.68 5.05
N LYS A 63 9.25 -8.57 4.95
CA LYS A 63 10.05 -7.71 5.82
C LYS A 63 9.81 -6.22 5.55
N ALA A 64 9.68 -5.85 4.27
CA ALA A 64 9.51 -4.45 3.89
C ALA A 64 8.10 -3.92 4.22
N LEU A 65 7.07 -4.77 4.12
CA LEU A 65 5.66 -4.41 4.30
C LEU A 65 5.07 -4.92 5.64
N SER A 66 5.90 -5.41 6.56
CA SER A 66 5.45 -5.73 7.91
C SER A 66 5.06 -4.48 8.70
N PRO A 67 4.31 -4.60 9.81
CA PRO A 67 3.99 -3.45 10.67
C PRO A 67 5.23 -2.65 11.10
N ASP A 68 6.33 -3.34 11.41
CA ASP A 68 7.61 -2.72 11.78
C ASP A 68 8.56 -2.54 10.58
N GLY A 69 8.06 -2.77 9.36
CA GLY A 69 8.83 -2.67 8.14
C GLY A 69 9.12 -1.22 7.77
N ASN A 70 10.21 -1.01 7.01
CA ASN A 70 10.51 0.28 6.40
C ASN A 70 10.91 0.04 4.94
N PRO A 71 9.94 -0.03 4.01
CA PRO A 71 10.23 -0.25 2.62
C PRO A 71 10.97 0.97 2.06
N GLU A 72 12.03 0.73 1.30
CA GLU A 72 12.58 1.80 0.47
C GLU A 72 11.50 2.36 -0.45
N PHE A 73 11.60 3.65 -0.79
CA PHE A 73 10.66 4.29 -1.71
C PHE A 73 10.60 3.57 -3.07
N SER A 74 11.72 2.98 -3.51
CA SER A 74 11.79 2.13 -4.71
C SER A 74 10.85 0.92 -4.63
N THR A 75 10.74 0.29 -3.47
CA THR A 75 9.83 -0.83 -3.18
C THR A 75 8.39 -0.35 -3.19
N VAL A 76 8.08 0.79 -2.56
CA VAL A 76 6.73 1.38 -2.57
C VAL A 76 6.24 1.59 -4.00
N ILE A 77 7.05 2.21 -4.85
CA ILE A 77 6.71 2.47 -6.25
C ILE A 77 6.47 1.17 -7.03
N LYS A 78 7.29 0.13 -6.82
CA LYS A 78 7.10 -1.18 -7.48
C LYS A 78 5.79 -1.83 -7.05
N VAL A 79 5.47 -1.81 -5.76
CA VAL A 79 4.23 -2.40 -5.23
C VAL A 79 3.00 -1.67 -5.78
N ILE A 80 2.99 -0.34 -5.78
CA ILE A 80 1.90 0.47 -6.33
C ILE A 80 1.66 0.13 -7.81
N LYS A 81 2.72 0.05 -8.62
CA LYS A 81 2.62 -0.34 -10.03
C LYS A 81 2.09 -1.76 -10.19
N ALA A 82 2.58 -2.71 -9.39
CA ALA A 82 2.09 -4.09 -9.43
C ALA A 82 0.59 -4.15 -9.13
N LEU A 83 0.09 -3.32 -8.22
CA LEU A 83 -1.34 -3.20 -7.89
C LEU A 83 -2.16 -2.45 -8.94
N ASN A 84 -1.58 -2.07 -10.08
CA ASN A 84 -2.20 -1.26 -11.13
C ASN A 84 -2.67 0.13 -10.64
N LEU A 85 -2.00 0.67 -9.63
CA LEU A 85 -2.21 2.01 -9.09
C LEU A 85 -1.14 2.97 -9.62
N LYS A 86 -1.41 4.28 -9.54
CA LYS A 86 -0.47 5.34 -9.92
C LYS A 86 -0.46 6.44 -8.88
N PHE A 87 0.70 7.05 -8.63
CA PHE A 87 0.76 8.30 -7.87
C PHE A 87 0.28 9.46 -8.73
N HIS A 88 -0.56 10.30 -8.14
CA HIS A 88 -0.92 11.60 -8.68
C HIS A 88 -0.31 12.69 -7.79
N ILE A 89 0.20 13.74 -8.41
CA ILE A 89 0.72 14.91 -7.72
C ILE A 89 -0.15 16.07 -8.15
N GLU A 90 -0.79 16.72 -7.18
CA GLU A 90 -1.60 17.90 -7.37
C GLU A 90 -1.16 19.01 -6.39
N PRO A 91 -1.36 20.28 -6.75
CA PRO A 91 -1.09 21.38 -5.82
C PRO A 91 -2.04 21.31 -4.62
N VAL A 92 -1.50 21.26 -3.41
CA VAL A 92 -2.30 21.52 -2.20
C VAL A 92 -2.48 23.02 -2.09
N HIS A 93 -3.69 23.51 -2.36
CA HIS A 93 -4.04 24.91 -2.10
C HIS A 93 -4.18 25.10 -0.59
N VAL A 94 -3.09 25.53 0.05
CA VAL A 94 -3.11 25.96 1.45
C VAL A 94 -3.61 27.41 1.46
N ASN A 95 -4.82 27.63 1.96
CA ASN A 95 -5.33 28.98 2.27
C ASN A 95 -4.67 29.52 3.54
#